data_AF-A0A0H3FP50-F1
#
_entry.id   AF-A0A0H3FP50-F1
#
_cell.length_a   1.000
_cell.length_b   1.000
_cell.length_c   1.000
_cell.angle_alpha   90.00
_cell.angle_beta   90.00
_cell.angle_gamma   90.00
#
_symmetry.space_group_name_H-M   'P 1'
#
loop_
_entity.id
_entity.type
_entity.pdbx_description
1 polymer ?
#
loop_
_entity_poly.entity_id
_entity_poly.type
_entity_poly.pdbx_seq_one_letter_code
_entity_poly.pdbx_strand_id
1 'polypeptide(L)' 'MVINPRFPKELIFFSDVKDAVADAATRIFLTGNEICHDTLVECLADRLTYAKIIEDNYMAGVLQQAIDLLEEHRGHR' A
#
# COMPACT_ATOMS: atom_id res chain seq x y z
N MET A 1 10.62 -15.92 28.48
CA MET A 1 11.19 -14.66 27.97
C MET A 1 10.11 -13.95 27.18
N VAL A 2 10.04 -12.63 27.32
CA VAL A 2 8.85 -11.76 27.18
C VAL A 2 8.24 -11.78 25.78
N ILE A 3 6.98 -12.20 25.66
CA ILE A 3 6.14 -12.00 24.47
C ILE A 3 5.45 -10.65 24.67
N ASN A 4 5.81 -9.66 23.87
CA ASN A 4 5.24 -8.32 23.91
C ASN A 4 3.77 -8.37 23.40
N PRO A 5 2.75 -7.99 24.19
CA PRO A 5 1.34 -8.23 23.87
C PRO A 5 0.67 -6.99 23.25
N ARG A 6 1.25 -6.42 22.18
CA ARG A 6 0.61 -5.31 21.46
C ARG A 6 0.48 -5.65 19.98
N PHE A 7 -0.77 -5.61 19.53
CA PHE A 7 -1.31 -5.84 18.20
C PHE A 7 -1.58 -7.31 17.82
N PRO A 8 -2.85 -7.74 17.65
CA PRO A 8 -3.10 -8.85 16.75
C PRO A 8 -2.58 -8.41 15.38
N LYS A 9 -1.71 -9.22 14.76
CA LYS A 9 -1.46 -9.08 13.32
C LYS A 9 -2.81 -9.26 12.64
N GLU A 10 -3.49 -8.16 12.31
CA GLU A 10 -4.66 -8.22 11.46
C GLU A 10 -4.22 -8.92 10.17
N LEU A 11 -4.90 -10.00 9.82
CA LEU A 11 -4.62 -10.75 8.61
C LEU A 11 -4.92 -9.81 7.43
N ILE A 12 -3.87 -9.31 6.79
CA ILE A 12 -3.99 -8.54 5.56
C ILE A 12 -4.30 -9.52 4.44
N PHE A 13 -5.44 -9.31 3.77
CA PHE A 13 -5.83 -10.12 2.64
C PHE A 13 -5.17 -9.61 1.35
N PHE A 14 -4.71 -10.54 0.52
CA PHE A 14 -4.10 -10.19 -0.77
C PHE A 14 -5.08 -9.48 -1.73
N SER A 15 -6.39 -9.68 -1.55
CA SER A 15 -7.43 -8.89 -2.25
C SER A 15 -7.29 -7.41 -1.97
N ASP A 16 -7.09 -7.04 -0.71
CA ASP A 16 -7.12 -5.65 -0.28
C ASP A 16 -5.87 -4.92 -0.76
N VAL A 17 -4.75 -5.66 -0.84
CA VAL A 17 -3.50 -5.17 -1.44
C VAL A 17 -3.70 -4.87 -2.93
N LYS A 18 -4.36 -5.78 -3.67
CA LYS A 18 -4.70 -5.55 -5.08
C LYS A 18 -5.67 -4.39 -5.28
N ASP A 19 -6.69 -4.29 -4.43
CA ASP A 19 -7.67 -3.21 -4.47
C ASP A 19 -7.00 -1.86 -4.17
N ALA A 20 -6.03 -1.82 -3.25
CA ALA A 20 -5.24 -0.63 -2.98
C ALA A 20 -4.44 -0.16 -4.21
N VAL A 21 -3.80 -1.09 -4.94
CA VAL A 21 -3.09 -0.80 -6.20
C VAL A 21 -4.06 -0.33 -7.29
N ALA A 22 -5.22 -0.98 -7.43
CA ALA A 22 -6.24 -0.60 -8.40
C ALA A 22 -6.83 0.79 -8.12
N ASP A 23 -7.08 1.12 -6.85
CA ASP A 23 -7.51 2.46 -6.43
C ASP A 23 -6.43 3.51 -6.72
N ALA A 24 -5.15 3.20 -6.45
CA ALA A 24 -4.03 4.09 -6.81
C ALA A 24 -3.97 4.35 -8.33
N ALA A 25 -4.04 3.30 -9.14
CA ALA A 25 -4.08 3.40 -10.60
C ALA A 25 -5.26 4.27 -11.08
N THR A 26 -6.44 4.08 -10.48
CA THR A 26 -7.64 4.86 -10.81
C THR A 26 -7.45 6.34 -10.47
N ARG A 27 -6.87 6.66 -9.32
CA ARG A 27 -6.59 8.05 -8.92
C ARG A 27 -5.61 8.73 -9.87
N ILE A 28 -4.52 8.05 -10.21
CA ILE A 28 -3.51 8.55 -11.15
C ILE A 28 -4.18 8.84 -12.51
N PHE A 29 -4.96 7.89 -13.01
CA PHE A 29 -5.70 8.06 -14.27
C PHE A 29 -6.64 9.27 -14.24
N LEU A 30 -7.40 9.45 -13.17
CA LEU A 30 -8.34 10.58 -13.03
C LEU A 30 -7.63 11.94 -12.93
N THR A 31 -6.37 11.98 -12.50
CA THR A 31 -5.54 13.20 -12.52
C THR A 31 -4.93 13.49 -13.89
N GLY A 32 -5.08 12.60 -14.87
CA GLY A 32 -4.48 12.72 -16.20
C GLY A 32 -3.00 12.37 -16.26
N ASN A 33 -2.46 11.74 -15.20
CA ASN A 33 -1.08 11.31 -15.12
C ASN A 33 -0.91 9.90 -15.71
N GLU A 34 0.30 9.58 -16.18
CA GLU A 34 0.64 8.23 -16.64
C GLU A 34 0.65 7.24 -15.46
N ILE A 35 0.03 6.08 -15.66
CA ILE A 35 0.09 4.97 -14.71
C ILE A 35 1.37 4.19 -14.98
N CYS A 36 2.38 4.40 -14.14
CA CYS A 36 3.64 3.67 -14.18
C CYS A 36 4.06 3.28 -12.76
N HIS A 37 5.17 2.54 -12.65
CA HIS A 37 5.67 2.09 -11.36
C HIS A 37 5.87 3.23 -10.36
N ASP A 38 6.59 4.28 -10.80
CA ASP A 38 6.96 5.39 -9.92
C ASP A 38 5.71 6.16 -9.45
N THR A 39 4.76 6.44 -10.36
CA THR A 39 3.51 7.15 -9.99
C THR A 39 2.61 6.32 -9.08
N LEU A 40 2.58 4.99 -9.24
CA LEU A 40 1.87 4.08 -8.34
C LEU A 40 2.48 4.08 -6.93
N VAL A 41 3.81 3.96 -6.83
CA VAL A 41 4.51 3.96 -5.55
C VAL A 41 4.36 5.30 -4.83
N GLU A 42 4.49 6.42 -5.53
CA GLU A 42 4.25 7.75 -4.98
C GLU A 42 2.82 7.89 -4.41
N CYS A 43 1.81 7.51 -5.20
CA CYS A 43 0.42 7.58 -4.77
C CYS A 43 0.14 6.70 -3.54
N LEU A 44 0.69 5.50 -3.49
CA LEU A 44 0.56 4.59 -2.34
C LEU A 44 1.32 5.10 -1.12
N ALA A 45 2.50 5.70 -1.29
CA ALA A 45 3.31 6.27 -0.21
C ALA A 45 2.63 7.47 0.46
N ASP A 46 1.99 8.35 -0.32
CA ASP A 46 1.18 9.45 0.19
C ASP A 46 0.01 8.93 1.04
N ARG A 47 -0.69 7.92 0.53
CA ARG A 47 -1.79 7.27 1.27
C ARG A 47 -1.30 6.57 2.53
N LEU A 48 -0.14 5.92 2.48
CA LEU A 48 0.46 5.26 3.63
C LEU A 48 0.82 6.28 4.72
N THR A 49 1.36 7.43 4.32
CA THR A 49 1.64 8.54 5.23
C THR A 49 0.36 9.01 5.90
N TYR A 50 -0.71 9.21 5.14
CA TYR A 50 -2.01 9.58 5.69
C TYR A 50 -2.57 8.53 6.65
N ALA A 51 -2.55 7.24 6.27
CA ALA A 51 -3.01 6.13 7.12
C ALA A 51 -2.26 6.09 8.47
N LYS A 52 -0.93 6.32 8.44
CA LYS A 52 -0.11 6.43 9.66
C LYS A 52 -0.50 7.64 10.52
N ILE A 53 -0.81 8.79 9.92
CA ILE A 53 -1.24 10.00 10.63
C ILE A 53 -2.56 9.76 11.38
N ILE A 54 -3.51 9.05 10.77
CA ILE A 54 -4.81 8.76 11.38
C ILE A 54 -4.82 7.47 12.21
N GLU A 55 -3.66 6.84 12.40
CA GLU A 55 -3.47 5.59 13.14
C GLU A 55 -4.29 4.39 12.60
N ASP A 56 -4.60 4.38 11.30
CA ASP A 56 -5.21 3.24 10.62
C ASP A 56 -4.15 2.18 10.30
N ASN A 57 -3.87 1.36 11.31
CA ASN A 57 -2.83 0.33 11.25
C ASN A 57 -3.13 -0.75 10.19
N TYR A 58 -4.42 -1.05 9.96
CA TYR A 58 -4.83 -2.01 8.94
C TYR A 58 -4.44 -1.50 7.56
N MET A 59 -4.94 -0.31 7.20
CA MET A 59 -4.71 0.28 5.89
C MET A 59 -3.23 0.60 5.68
N ALA A 60 -2.51 1.05 6.72
CA ALA A 60 -1.06 1.23 6.64
C ALA A 60 -0.35 -0.10 6.31
N GLY A 61 -0.79 -1.21 6.88
CA GLY A 61 -0.27 -2.54 6.56
C GLY A 61 -0.58 -2.96 5.11
N VAL A 62 -1.81 -2.75 4.64
CA VAL A 62 -2.22 -3.04 3.25
C VAL A 62 -1.39 -2.24 2.25
N LEU A 63 -1.26 -0.93 2.48
CA LEU A 63 -0.53 -0.02 1.60
C LEU A 63 0.97 -0.32 1.59
N GLN A 64 1.57 -0.67 2.73
CA GLN A 64 2.96 -1.10 2.78
C GLN A 64 3.19 -2.37 1.97
N GLN A 65 2.34 -3.39 2.12
CA GLN A 65 2.44 -4.61 1.31
C GLN A 65 2.27 -4.34 -0.18
N ALA A 66 1.39 -3.42 -0.56
CA ALA A 66 1.21 -3.02 -1.97
C ALA A 66 2.49 -2.42 -2.55
N ILE A 67 3.16 -1.53 -1.79
CA ILE A 67 4.44 -0.94 -2.18
C ILE A 67 5.52 -2.02 -2.29
N ASP A 68 5.64 -2.90 -1.29
CA ASP A 68 6.64 -3.96 -1.28
C ASP A 68 6.48 -4.89 -2.49
N LEU A 69 5.24 -5.28 -2.83
CA LEU A 69 4.94 -6.08 -4.03
C LEU A 69 5.31 -5.37 -5.33
N LEU A 70 5.01 -4.08 -5.45
CA LEU A 70 5.41 -3.32 -6.63
C LEU A 70 6.92 -3.29 -6.77
N GLU A 71 7.65 -2.99 -5.68
CA GLU A 71 9.12 -2.96 -5.70
C GLU A 71 9.74 -4.33 -5.99
N GLU A 72 9.17 -5.43 -5.48
CA GLU A 72 9.58 -6.80 -5.84
C GLU A 72 9.44 -7.07 -7.35
N HIS A 73 8.41 -6.49 -7.98
CA HIS A 73 8.18 -6.61 -9.42
C HIS A 73 8.91 -5.56 -10.27
N ARG A 74 9.63 -4.61 -9.65
CA ARG A 74 10.37 -3.55 -10.33
C ARG A 74 11.62 -4.10 -11.04
N GLY A 75 11.42 -4.75 -12.18
CA GLY A 75 12.49 -5.33 -12.99
C GLY A 75 12.23 -6.74 -13.49
N HIS A 76 11.14 -7.38 -13.07
CA HIS A 76 10.67 -8.63 -13.67
C HIS A 76 9.92 -8.30 -14.98
N ARG A 77 10.66 -8.26 -16.08
CA ARG A 77 10.12 -8.23 -17.45
C ARG A 77 9.92 -9.63 -17.99
#